data_AF-A0A1H5N6E3-F1
#
_entry.id   AF-A0A1H5N6E3-F1
#
_cell.length_a   1.000
_cell.length_b   1.000
_cell.length_c   1.000
_cell.angle_alpha   90.00
_cell.angle_beta   90.00
_cell.angle_gamma   90.00
#
_symmetry.space_group_name_H-M   'P 1'
#
loop_
_entity.id
_entity.type
_entity.pdbx_description
1 polymer ?
#
loop_
_entity_poly.entity_id
_entity_poly.type
_entity_poly.pdbx_seq_one_letter_code
_entity_poly.pdbx_strand_id
1 'polypeptide(L)'
;MRFLVRGTTALACAAVVSTAFLAPATAAPAPSFSPGLGVLSAAALSSTAAQQFSLRPLSPAIPSEDEIAKAKESEGATAAASAALDAIIGSANDKLAASTVAAMGANSAYTNALVILEQRKAAAATAKAKAEAAAGANKTAKAQLGQLAGSLYKNGGLDLSVQGILASSDADDAMYQASTLMALSASRAHTFDTAEATAATSAALQAQANEASKAADEAIAAAETSHTQAQAAADAQAAVVAENEAQRSTLLQRLATLHNTTVALEGARVDELARKAQEEALKQRIAASADAPTPTQPPAAAQAAPKPVTPAAPAPKPSTPKPVTPAPAPAPAPAPAPAPAPAPAPAPKPTPPTPAPVQPPSGSYTQVMVNYAMSKIGGPYQWGGNGPTAFDCSGLVQQAFAAAGISVPRQGTDQFWAAPTRVPLSQMRYGDLLVFDDNGSGQFGHIAIYIGNNQVVQALYYGYPIAVTNLVNMPTMSLYPYAARY
;
A
#
# COMPACT_ATOMS: atom_id res chain seq x y z
N MET A 1 -13.12 -32.92 -39.88
CA MET A 1 -11.79 -33.59 -39.88
C MET A 1 -11.06 -33.13 -38.62
N ARG A 2 -10.48 -33.96 -37.74
CA ARG A 2 -9.47 -35.03 -37.93
C ARG A 2 -8.19 -34.53 -38.62
N PHE A 3 -7.19 -34.16 -37.85
CA PHE A 3 -5.88 -34.83 -37.92
C PHE A 3 -5.27 -34.95 -36.52
N LEU A 4 -4.44 -35.97 -36.32
CA LEU A 4 -3.74 -36.31 -35.08
C LEU A 4 -2.24 -36.40 -35.41
N VAL A 5 -1.37 -36.06 -34.45
CA VAL A 5 -0.02 -36.61 -34.15
C VAL A 5 0.55 -35.71 -33.04
N ARG A 6 0.67 -36.18 -31.78
CA ARG A 6 1.66 -37.11 -31.20
C ARG A 6 3.10 -36.56 -31.17
N GLY A 7 3.57 -36.27 -29.97
CA GLY A 7 4.98 -36.03 -29.63
C GLY A 7 5.16 -36.21 -28.13
N THR A 8 5.66 -37.37 -27.70
CA THR A 8 5.80 -37.74 -26.28
C THR A 8 7.26 -38.07 -25.97
N THR A 9 7.79 -37.47 -24.91
CA THR A 9 9.05 -37.89 -24.29
C THR A 9 8.92 -37.81 -22.77
N ALA A 10 9.50 -38.79 -22.10
CA ALA A 10 9.66 -38.86 -20.64
C ALA A 10 11.14 -39.21 -20.34
N LEU A 11 11.43 -39.60 -19.09
CA LEU A 11 12.76 -39.76 -18.48
C LEU A 11 13.42 -38.41 -18.11
N ALA A 12 14.21 -38.31 -17.03
CA ALA A 12 14.59 -39.32 -16.02
C ALA A 12 14.57 -38.75 -14.60
N CYS A 13 14.42 -39.63 -13.60
CA CYS A 13 14.78 -39.34 -12.22
C CYS A 13 16.31 -39.43 -12.05
N ALA A 14 16.89 -38.59 -11.19
CA ALA A 14 18.23 -38.78 -10.66
C ALA A 14 18.27 -38.36 -9.19
N ALA A 15 18.29 -39.34 -8.29
CA ALA A 15 18.62 -39.14 -6.88
C ALA A 15 20.10 -39.45 -6.67
N VAL A 16 20.79 -38.64 -5.87
CA VAL A 16 22.18 -38.88 -5.45
C VAL A 16 22.26 -38.72 -3.94
N VAL A 17 22.92 -39.68 -3.27
CA VAL A 17 22.99 -39.79 -1.81
C VAL A 17 24.41 -40.15 -1.42
N SER A 18 24.97 -39.45 -0.42
CA SER A 18 26.30 -39.69 0.19
C SER A 18 27.50 -39.42 -0.76
N THR A 19 28.70 -39.09 -0.29
CA THR A 19 29.36 -39.39 1.00
C THR A 19 30.08 -38.18 1.63
N ALA A 20 30.49 -38.33 2.90
CA ALA A 20 31.39 -37.40 3.60
C ALA A 20 32.86 -37.87 3.53
N PHE A 21 33.81 -36.96 3.76
CA PHE A 21 35.20 -37.31 4.10
C PHE A 21 35.84 -36.32 5.09
N LEU A 22 36.96 -36.73 5.70
CA LEU A 22 37.54 -36.17 6.92
C LEU A 22 38.93 -35.54 6.70
N ALA A 23 39.19 -34.44 7.42
CA ALA A 23 40.50 -34.12 8.03
C ALA A 23 41.71 -33.88 7.06
N PRO A 24 42.94 -33.55 7.55
CA PRO A 24 43.38 -33.28 8.92
C PRO A 24 44.09 -31.92 9.13
N ALA A 25 44.51 -31.67 10.37
CA ALA A 25 45.32 -30.52 10.77
C ALA A 25 46.81 -30.89 10.97
N THR A 26 47.69 -29.87 11.00
CA THR A 26 49.10 -29.96 11.43
C THR A 26 49.43 -28.80 12.36
N ALA A 27 50.50 -28.90 13.16
CA ALA A 27 50.75 -27.97 14.27
C ALA A 27 52.24 -27.73 14.60
N ALA A 28 52.50 -26.59 15.27
CA ALA A 28 53.73 -26.20 15.98
C ALA A 28 55.00 -25.96 15.12
N PRO A 29 56.08 -25.34 15.68
CA PRO A 29 56.24 -24.69 16.99
C PRO A 29 56.64 -23.19 16.92
N ALA A 30 56.81 -22.55 18.09
CA ALA A 30 57.32 -21.18 18.26
C ALA A 30 58.77 -21.15 18.81
N PRO A 31 59.42 -19.96 18.89
CA PRO A 31 60.51 -19.77 19.85
C PRO A 31 60.48 -18.44 20.66
N SER A 32 60.62 -18.61 21.99
CA SER A 32 61.37 -17.79 22.98
C SER A 32 61.38 -16.24 23.00
N PHE A 33 61.08 -15.69 24.19
CA PHE A 33 61.47 -14.36 24.68
C PHE A 33 62.96 -14.25 25.04
N SER A 34 63.55 -13.05 24.94
CA SER A 34 64.41 -12.43 25.98
C SER A 34 64.72 -10.94 25.69
N PRO A 35 65.09 -10.10 26.69
CA PRO A 35 64.93 -8.65 26.61
C PRO A 35 66.23 -7.84 26.44
N GLY A 36 66.09 -6.53 26.16
CA GLY A 36 67.14 -5.53 26.32
C GLY A 36 66.59 -4.24 26.95
N LEU A 37 67.18 -3.78 28.06
CA LEU A 37 66.88 -2.47 28.63
C LEU A 37 67.67 -1.36 27.91
N GLY A 38 67.00 -0.26 27.58
CA GLY A 38 67.60 1.01 27.18
C GLY A 38 66.90 2.15 27.92
N VAL A 39 67.66 3.14 28.40
CA VAL A 39 67.20 4.17 29.34
C VAL A 39 67.33 5.57 28.71
N LEU A 40 66.67 6.57 29.30
CA LEU A 40 66.83 8.03 29.10
C LEU A 40 66.00 8.68 27.98
N SER A 41 64.75 8.99 28.34
CA SER A 41 64.21 10.35 28.43
C SER A 41 64.70 11.46 27.48
N ALA A 42 63.77 11.97 26.66
CA ALA A 42 63.70 13.38 26.28
C ALA A 42 62.21 13.82 26.27
N ALA A 43 61.90 15.03 26.72
CA ALA A 43 60.52 15.49 26.91
C ALA A 43 60.07 16.48 25.83
N ALA A 44 58.79 16.41 25.44
CA ALA A 44 58.09 17.45 24.69
C ALA A 44 56.66 17.58 25.23
N LEU A 45 56.11 18.79 25.25
CA LEU A 45 54.90 19.12 26.01
C LEU A 45 53.61 19.07 25.18
N SER A 46 52.53 18.66 25.86
CA SER A 46 51.17 19.21 25.80
C SER A 46 50.48 19.41 24.44
N SER A 47 49.47 18.58 24.18
CA SER A 47 48.12 19.12 23.91
C SER A 47 47.02 18.11 24.27
N THR A 48 46.00 18.55 25.00
CA THR A 48 44.92 17.70 25.53
C THR A 48 43.71 17.66 24.60
N ALA A 49 43.46 16.50 23.99
CA ALA A 49 42.22 16.25 23.24
C ALA A 49 41.79 14.77 23.29
N ALA A 50 42.00 14.10 24.44
CA ALA A 50 41.51 12.74 24.66
C ALA A 50 39.98 12.74 24.84
N GLN A 51 39.23 12.82 23.74
CA GLN A 51 37.82 12.45 23.74
C GLN A 51 37.74 10.97 24.11
N GLN A 52 37.34 10.68 25.35
CA GLN A 52 36.94 9.34 25.74
C GLN A 52 35.67 8.99 24.98
N PHE A 53 35.84 8.32 23.83
CA PHE A 53 34.78 7.51 23.23
C PHE A 53 34.47 6.35 24.19
N SER A 54 33.69 6.67 25.22
CA SER A 54 33.02 5.69 26.07
C SER A 54 32.01 4.94 25.21
N LEU A 55 32.50 3.89 24.54
CA LEU A 55 31.69 2.88 23.90
C LEU A 55 30.80 2.27 24.99
N ARG A 56 29.58 2.81 25.12
CA ARG A 56 28.52 2.19 25.91
C ARG A 56 28.37 0.74 25.42
N PRO A 57 28.49 -0.27 26.30
CA PRO A 57 28.13 -1.62 25.90
C PRO A 57 26.65 -1.61 25.49
N LEU A 58 26.38 -2.02 24.25
CA LEU A 58 25.03 -2.26 23.77
C LEU A 58 24.59 -3.62 24.32
N SER A 59 23.52 -3.61 25.12
CA SER A 59 23.05 -4.68 26.03
C SER A 59 23.73 -4.66 27.42
N PRO A 60 23.01 -5.05 28.50
CA PRO A 60 23.61 -5.16 29.82
C PRO A 60 24.67 -6.26 29.85
N ALA A 61 25.76 -6.05 30.60
CA ALA A 61 26.77 -7.07 30.78
C ALA A 61 26.20 -8.26 31.58
N ILE A 62 26.23 -9.46 31.00
CA ILE A 62 25.84 -10.68 31.71
C ILE A 62 26.91 -10.98 32.78
N PRO A 63 26.55 -11.21 34.07
CA PRO A 63 27.51 -11.42 35.15
C PRO A 63 28.61 -12.46 34.85
N SER A 64 29.80 -12.26 35.40
CA SER A 64 30.93 -13.20 35.30
C SER A 64 30.78 -14.41 36.23
N GLU A 65 31.54 -15.48 35.97
CA GLU A 65 31.51 -16.69 36.81
C GLU A 65 31.98 -16.41 38.25
N ASP A 66 32.95 -15.51 38.45
CA ASP A 66 33.42 -15.07 39.77
C ASP A 66 32.35 -14.30 40.56
N GLU A 67 31.48 -13.55 39.86
CA GLU A 67 30.33 -12.87 40.46
C GLU A 67 29.22 -13.86 40.81
N ILE A 68 28.98 -14.86 39.96
CA ILE A 68 28.03 -15.96 40.22
C ILE A 68 28.50 -16.82 41.41
N ALA A 69 29.80 -17.08 41.53
CA ALA A 69 30.38 -17.79 42.68
C ALA A 69 30.12 -17.04 43.99
N LYS A 70 30.47 -15.75 44.05
CA LYS A 70 30.20 -14.88 45.21
C LYS A 70 28.71 -14.71 45.49
N ALA A 71 27.86 -14.72 44.46
CA ALA A 71 26.42 -14.63 44.64
C ALA A 71 25.87 -15.81 45.43
N LYS A 72 26.38 -17.03 45.22
CA LYS A 72 25.97 -18.23 45.98
C LYS A 72 26.31 -18.19 47.46
N GLU A 73 27.29 -17.39 47.86
CA GLU A 73 27.71 -17.23 49.25
C GLU A 73 26.81 -16.25 50.04
N SER A 74 25.85 -15.58 49.39
CA SER A 74 24.99 -14.58 50.03
C SER A 74 23.61 -14.46 49.36
N GLU A 75 22.53 -14.67 50.13
CA GLU A 75 21.15 -14.62 49.64
C GLU A 75 20.81 -13.31 48.91
N GLY A 76 21.26 -12.17 49.46
CA GLY A 76 21.05 -10.86 48.85
C GLY A 76 21.81 -10.67 47.52
N ALA A 77 22.98 -11.30 47.38
CA ALA A 77 23.74 -11.28 46.13
C ALA A 77 23.14 -12.25 45.09
N THR A 78 22.66 -13.43 45.52
CA THR A 78 21.86 -14.33 44.66
C THR A 78 20.61 -13.60 44.13
N ALA A 79 19.83 -12.95 44.99
CA ALA A 79 18.63 -12.22 44.58
C ALA A 79 18.93 -11.10 43.56
N ALA A 80 20.01 -10.33 43.79
CA ALA A 80 20.45 -9.28 42.87
C ALA A 80 20.93 -9.85 41.51
N ALA A 81 21.69 -10.95 41.52
CA ALA A 81 22.18 -11.60 40.30
C ALA A 81 21.03 -12.20 39.48
N SER A 82 20.08 -12.87 40.12
CA SER A 82 18.89 -13.40 39.45
C SER A 82 18.00 -12.30 38.87
N ALA A 83 17.80 -11.20 39.60
CA ALA A 83 17.06 -10.04 39.08
C ALA A 83 17.76 -9.40 37.86
N ALA A 84 19.09 -9.36 37.83
CA ALA A 84 19.85 -8.88 36.67
C ALA A 84 19.70 -9.81 35.45
N LEU A 85 19.68 -11.14 35.64
CA LEU A 85 19.46 -12.12 34.57
C LEU A 85 18.03 -12.07 34.02
N ASP A 86 17.01 -12.05 34.90
CA ASP A 86 15.61 -11.90 34.49
C ASP A 86 15.39 -10.54 33.76
N ALA A 87 16.08 -9.47 34.14
CA ALA A 87 16.05 -8.18 33.44
C ALA A 87 16.73 -8.20 32.06
N ILE A 88 17.80 -8.99 31.87
CA ILE A 88 18.40 -9.21 30.54
C ILE A 88 17.42 -9.96 29.63
N ILE A 89 16.73 -10.98 30.15
CA ILE A 89 15.68 -11.70 29.41
C ILE A 89 14.52 -10.76 29.04
N GLY A 90 14.10 -9.87 29.95
CA GLY A 90 13.14 -8.80 29.68
C GLY A 90 13.58 -7.91 28.50
N SER A 91 14.79 -7.34 28.59
CA SER A 91 15.33 -6.47 27.54
C SER A 91 15.50 -7.18 26.18
N ALA A 92 15.81 -8.48 26.18
CA ALA A 92 15.86 -9.30 24.96
C ALA A 92 14.46 -9.45 24.32
N ASN A 93 13.41 -9.64 25.12
CA ASN A 93 12.03 -9.64 24.65
C ASN A 93 11.59 -8.26 24.12
N ASP A 94 12.00 -7.17 24.77
CA ASP A 94 11.72 -5.80 24.33
C ASP A 94 12.40 -5.48 22.97
N LYS A 95 13.65 -5.94 22.76
CA LYS A 95 14.33 -5.88 21.45
C LYS A 95 13.51 -6.59 20.37
N LEU A 96 13.00 -7.79 20.67
CA LEU A 96 12.20 -8.59 19.74
C LEU A 96 10.82 -7.98 19.47
N ALA A 97 10.24 -7.27 20.44
CA ALA A 97 9.06 -6.45 20.23
C ALA A 97 9.33 -5.32 19.23
N ALA A 98 10.37 -4.51 19.49
CA ALA A 98 10.74 -3.39 18.62
C ALA A 98 11.09 -3.85 17.18
N SER A 99 11.82 -4.96 17.02
CA SER A 99 12.17 -5.48 15.68
C SER A 99 10.96 -6.05 14.94
N THR A 100 10.01 -6.67 15.64
CA THR A 100 8.74 -7.13 15.05
C THR A 100 7.90 -5.97 14.55
N VAL A 101 7.69 -4.94 15.37
CA VAL A 101 6.95 -3.72 14.97
C VAL A 101 7.62 -3.03 13.77
N ALA A 102 8.95 -2.97 13.74
CA ALA A 102 9.70 -2.40 12.62
C ALA A 102 9.50 -3.19 11.30
N ALA A 103 9.58 -4.53 11.34
CA ALA A 103 9.34 -5.38 10.17
C ALA A 103 7.90 -5.27 9.66
N MET A 104 6.93 -5.19 10.56
CA MET A 104 5.51 -5.08 10.20
C MET A 104 5.15 -3.68 9.68
N GLY A 105 5.74 -2.62 10.24
CA GLY A 105 5.63 -1.26 9.69
C GLY A 105 6.22 -1.14 8.27
N ALA A 106 7.38 -1.76 8.02
CA ALA A 106 7.99 -1.78 6.69
C ALA A 106 7.18 -2.61 5.67
N ASN A 107 6.60 -3.74 6.08
CA ASN A 107 5.58 -4.48 5.31
C ASN A 107 4.39 -3.59 4.92
N SER A 108 3.83 -2.85 5.87
CA SER A 108 2.67 -1.99 5.62
C SER A 108 3.03 -0.84 4.66
N ALA A 109 4.21 -0.25 4.78
CA ALA A 109 4.72 0.73 3.83
C ALA A 109 4.81 0.16 2.39
N TYR A 110 5.35 -1.06 2.23
CA TYR A 110 5.41 -1.73 0.93
C TYR A 110 4.03 -2.09 0.36
N THR A 111 3.12 -2.61 1.19
CA THR A 111 1.74 -2.94 0.78
C THR A 111 0.99 -1.68 0.33
N ASN A 112 1.19 -0.55 1.00
CA ASN A 112 0.63 0.74 0.61
C ASN A 112 1.26 1.25 -0.70
N ALA A 113 2.57 1.09 -0.88
CA ALA A 113 3.27 1.43 -2.13
C ALA A 113 2.77 0.59 -3.33
N LEU A 114 2.46 -0.70 -3.14
CA LEU A 114 1.84 -1.54 -4.17
C LEU A 114 0.45 -1.05 -4.60
N VAL A 115 -0.39 -0.60 -3.65
CA VAL A 115 -1.72 -0.04 -3.96
C VAL A 115 -1.58 1.29 -4.72
N ILE A 116 -0.64 2.16 -4.33
CA ILE A 116 -0.34 3.41 -5.06
C ILE A 116 0.17 3.09 -6.47
N LEU A 117 1.05 2.10 -6.62
CA LEU A 117 1.57 1.63 -7.90
C LEU A 117 0.47 1.14 -8.84
N GLU A 118 -0.50 0.35 -8.35
CA GLU A 118 -1.65 -0.10 -9.13
C GLU A 118 -2.51 1.08 -9.59
N GLN A 119 -2.85 2.00 -8.68
CA GLN A 119 -3.61 3.21 -8.99
C GLN A 119 -2.91 4.10 -10.05
N ARG A 120 -1.60 4.32 -9.91
CA ARG A 120 -0.82 5.15 -10.85
C ARG A 120 -0.70 4.48 -12.21
N LYS A 121 -0.51 3.16 -12.28
CA LYS A 121 -0.55 2.39 -13.55
C LYS A 121 -1.92 2.47 -14.24
N ALA A 122 -3.02 2.36 -13.50
CA ALA A 122 -4.38 2.51 -14.05
C ALA A 122 -4.64 3.95 -14.55
N ALA A 123 -4.16 4.96 -13.83
CA ALA A 123 -4.22 6.35 -14.24
C ALA A 123 -3.39 6.62 -15.52
N ALA A 124 -2.16 6.09 -15.59
CA ALA A 124 -1.29 6.19 -16.76
C ALA A 124 -1.94 5.55 -18.01
N ALA A 125 -2.48 4.34 -17.88
CA ALA A 125 -3.19 3.66 -18.97
C ALA A 125 -4.42 4.46 -19.44
N THR A 126 -5.19 5.02 -18.50
CA THR A 126 -6.37 5.86 -18.79
C THR A 126 -5.99 7.18 -19.49
N ALA A 127 -4.91 7.84 -19.06
CA ALA A 127 -4.42 9.07 -19.67
C ALA A 127 -3.85 8.80 -21.07
N LYS A 128 -3.08 7.71 -21.25
CA LYS A 128 -2.54 7.29 -22.54
C LYS A 128 -3.65 7.00 -23.55
N ALA A 129 -4.70 6.26 -23.18
CA ALA A 129 -5.84 6.00 -24.06
C ALA A 129 -6.56 7.29 -24.51
N LYS A 130 -6.66 8.30 -23.63
CA LYS A 130 -7.20 9.63 -23.97
C LYS A 130 -6.28 10.40 -24.93
N ALA A 131 -4.96 10.35 -24.71
CA ALA A 131 -3.98 10.98 -25.59
C ALA A 131 -3.97 10.34 -26.99
N GLU A 132 -4.04 9.01 -27.08
CA GLU A 132 -4.12 8.27 -28.35
C GLU A 132 -5.41 8.60 -29.12
N ALA A 133 -6.56 8.65 -28.45
CA ALA A 133 -7.83 9.08 -29.06
C ALA A 133 -7.76 10.54 -29.58
N ALA A 134 -7.19 11.45 -28.79
CA ALA A 134 -7.04 12.85 -29.18
C ALA A 134 -6.00 13.06 -30.31
N ALA A 135 -4.92 12.27 -30.33
CA ALA A 135 -3.98 12.23 -31.44
C ALA A 135 -4.63 11.71 -32.72
N GLY A 136 -5.53 10.73 -32.62
CA GLY A 136 -6.39 10.28 -33.72
C GLY A 136 -7.28 11.41 -34.26
N ALA A 137 -7.98 12.13 -33.39
CA ALA A 137 -8.81 13.28 -33.78
C ALA A 137 -7.98 14.41 -34.44
N ASN A 138 -6.81 14.74 -33.88
CA ASN A 138 -5.85 15.72 -34.41
C ASN A 138 -5.34 15.32 -35.80
N LYS A 139 -5.06 14.03 -36.03
CA LYS A 139 -4.70 13.49 -37.35
C LYS A 139 -5.83 13.68 -38.38
N THR A 140 -7.08 13.43 -37.99
CA THR A 140 -8.26 13.66 -38.85
C THR A 140 -8.45 15.15 -39.16
N ALA A 141 -8.38 16.03 -38.16
CA ALA A 141 -8.51 17.48 -38.35
C ALA A 141 -7.39 18.04 -39.26
N LYS A 142 -6.16 17.57 -39.11
CA LYS A 142 -5.04 17.90 -40.02
C LYS A 142 -5.24 17.40 -41.45
N ALA A 143 -5.88 16.24 -41.63
CA ALA A 143 -6.24 15.76 -42.97
C ALA A 143 -7.32 16.63 -43.63
N GLN A 144 -8.33 17.08 -42.87
CA GLN A 144 -9.36 18.01 -43.35
C GLN A 144 -8.77 19.39 -43.70
N LEU A 145 -7.89 19.95 -42.86
CA LEU A 145 -7.11 21.15 -43.18
C LEU A 145 -6.28 20.98 -44.45
N GLY A 146 -5.60 19.84 -44.62
CA GLY A 146 -4.81 19.53 -45.81
C GLY A 146 -5.65 19.42 -47.08
N GLN A 147 -6.86 18.86 -46.99
CA GLN A 147 -7.83 18.83 -48.09
C GLN A 147 -8.34 20.24 -48.46
N LEU A 148 -8.65 21.08 -47.46
CA LEU A 148 -9.06 22.47 -47.67
C LEU A 148 -7.94 23.31 -48.29
N ALA A 149 -6.72 23.24 -47.75
CA ALA A 149 -5.57 23.93 -48.33
C ALA A 149 -5.27 23.46 -49.76
N GLY A 150 -5.39 22.15 -50.01
CA GLY A 150 -5.22 21.56 -51.34
C GLY A 150 -6.29 21.99 -52.35
N SER A 151 -7.55 22.21 -51.94
CA SER A 151 -8.59 22.72 -52.84
C SER A 151 -8.43 24.21 -53.12
N LEU A 152 -8.09 25.02 -52.11
CA LEU A 152 -7.78 26.44 -52.27
C LEU A 152 -6.59 26.66 -53.22
N TYR A 153 -5.52 25.86 -53.06
CA TYR A 153 -4.35 25.93 -53.95
C TYR A 153 -4.69 25.53 -55.40
N LYS A 154 -5.41 24.42 -55.61
CA LYS A 154 -5.81 23.96 -56.96
C LYS A 154 -6.72 24.95 -57.68
N ASN A 155 -7.54 25.70 -56.94
CA ASN A 155 -8.41 26.73 -57.49
C ASN A 155 -7.71 28.10 -57.59
N GLY A 156 -6.39 28.17 -57.42
CA GLY A 156 -5.59 29.40 -57.56
C GLY A 156 -5.88 30.47 -56.51
N GLY A 157 -6.46 30.10 -55.36
CA GLY A 157 -6.94 31.03 -54.32
C GLY A 157 -8.21 31.80 -54.68
N LEU A 158 -8.73 31.66 -55.91
CA LEU A 158 -9.98 32.27 -56.35
C LEU A 158 -11.15 31.31 -56.10
N ASP A 159 -12.17 31.82 -55.44
CA ASP A 159 -13.47 31.14 -55.38
C ASP A 159 -14.20 31.42 -56.70
N LEU A 160 -14.47 30.38 -57.51
CA LEU A 160 -15.10 30.56 -58.84
C LEU A 160 -16.48 31.25 -58.74
N SER A 161 -17.12 31.16 -57.56
CA SER A 161 -18.34 31.88 -57.21
C SER A 161 -18.22 33.41 -57.26
N VAL A 162 -17.01 33.99 -57.08
CA VAL A 162 -16.81 35.45 -57.21
C VAL A 162 -16.94 35.89 -58.66
N GLN A 163 -16.48 35.09 -59.62
CA GLN A 163 -16.76 35.34 -61.05
C GLN A 163 -18.23 35.09 -61.40
N GLY A 164 -18.91 34.16 -60.71
CA GLY A 164 -20.37 33.99 -60.79
C GLY A 164 -21.12 35.26 -60.39
N ILE A 165 -20.84 35.81 -59.21
CA ILE A 165 -21.51 37.01 -58.67
C ILE A 165 -21.25 38.23 -59.58
N LEU A 166 -20.04 38.38 -60.12
CA LEU A 166 -19.68 39.47 -61.03
C LEU A 166 -20.24 39.29 -62.45
N ALA A 167 -20.78 38.11 -62.80
CA ALA A 167 -21.39 37.80 -64.09
C ALA A 167 -22.91 37.59 -64.00
N SER A 168 -23.50 37.55 -62.80
CA SER A 168 -24.93 37.38 -62.60
C SER A 168 -25.71 38.64 -62.98
N SER A 169 -26.74 38.47 -63.80
CA SER A 169 -27.67 39.53 -64.22
C SER A 169 -28.82 39.77 -63.24
N ASP A 170 -29.03 38.85 -62.30
CA ASP A 170 -30.29 38.74 -61.55
C ASP A 170 -30.04 38.86 -60.05
N ALA A 171 -30.73 39.80 -59.40
CA ALA A 171 -30.45 40.18 -58.01
C ALA A 171 -30.63 39.03 -57.01
N ASP A 172 -31.62 38.15 -57.23
CA ASP A 172 -31.89 37.00 -56.35
C ASP A 172 -30.79 35.93 -56.46
N ASP A 173 -30.24 35.70 -57.65
CA ASP A 173 -29.11 34.79 -57.88
C ASP A 173 -27.82 35.35 -57.26
N ALA A 174 -27.53 36.64 -57.45
CA ALA A 174 -26.42 37.31 -56.79
C ALA A 174 -26.51 37.23 -55.25
N MET A 175 -27.72 37.38 -54.66
CA MET A 175 -27.94 37.21 -53.22
C MET A 175 -27.79 35.74 -52.76
N TYR A 176 -28.28 34.78 -53.56
CA TYR A 176 -28.13 33.35 -53.27
C TYR A 176 -26.64 32.94 -53.28
N GLN A 177 -25.89 33.36 -54.29
CA GLN A 177 -24.44 33.12 -54.39
C GLN A 177 -23.66 33.82 -53.26
N ALA A 178 -24.02 35.05 -52.89
CA ALA A 178 -23.41 35.76 -51.76
C ALA A 178 -23.65 35.05 -50.42
N SER A 179 -24.88 34.56 -50.16
CA SER A 179 -25.17 33.79 -48.94
C SER A 179 -24.44 32.44 -48.92
N THR A 180 -24.30 31.79 -50.08
CA THR A 180 -23.49 30.57 -50.25
C THR A 180 -22.01 30.83 -49.94
N LEU A 181 -21.44 31.96 -50.39
CA LEU A 181 -20.08 32.37 -50.04
C LEU A 181 -19.90 32.63 -48.54
N MET A 182 -20.88 33.27 -47.88
CA MET A 182 -20.82 33.48 -46.41
C MET A 182 -20.84 32.15 -45.66
N ALA A 183 -21.72 31.22 -46.04
CA ALA A 183 -21.78 29.88 -45.44
C ALA A 183 -20.48 29.08 -45.66
N LEU A 184 -19.90 29.15 -46.86
CA LEU A 184 -18.63 28.51 -47.20
C LEU A 184 -17.45 29.13 -46.43
N SER A 185 -17.41 30.45 -46.28
CA SER A 185 -16.40 31.15 -45.49
C SER A 185 -16.49 30.81 -44.00
N ALA A 186 -17.70 30.78 -43.44
CA ALA A 186 -17.94 30.34 -42.06
C ALA A 186 -17.52 28.88 -41.84
N SER A 187 -17.78 27.99 -42.81
CA SER A 187 -17.35 26.59 -42.77
C SER A 187 -15.81 26.45 -42.81
N ARG A 188 -15.12 27.28 -43.62
CA ARG A 188 -13.65 27.34 -43.66
C ARG A 188 -13.06 27.80 -42.33
N ALA A 189 -13.61 28.88 -41.75
CA ALA A 189 -13.19 29.38 -40.43
C ALA A 189 -13.40 28.33 -39.33
N HIS A 190 -14.62 27.76 -39.24
CA HIS A 190 -14.94 26.69 -38.30
C HIS A 190 -14.02 25.47 -38.44
N THR A 191 -13.58 25.14 -39.66
CA THR A 191 -12.62 24.04 -39.90
C THR A 191 -11.23 24.35 -39.32
N PHE A 192 -10.77 25.60 -39.43
CA PHE A 192 -9.53 26.05 -38.78
C PHE A 192 -9.67 26.05 -37.25
N ASP A 193 -10.71 26.72 -36.70
CA ASP A 193 -10.95 26.83 -35.26
C ASP A 193 -11.04 25.44 -34.60
N THR A 194 -11.78 24.51 -35.22
CA THR A 194 -11.93 23.13 -34.76
C THR A 194 -10.58 22.40 -34.77
N ALA A 195 -9.77 22.59 -35.81
CA ALA A 195 -8.48 21.92 -35.92
C ALA A 195 -7.44 22.47 -34.94
N GLU A 196 -7.42 23.77 -34.67
CA GLU A 196 -6.58 24.38 -33.64
C GLU A 196 -6.98 23.90 -32.24
N ALA A 197 -8.27 23.95 -31.90
CA ALA A 197 -8.79 23.43 -30.64
C ALA A 197 -8.50 21.94 -30.46
N THR A 198 -8.58 21.14 -31.53
CA THR A 198 -8.24 19.71 -31.51
C THR A 198 -6.74 19.49 -31.33
N ALA A 199 -5.89 20.30 -31.96
CA ALA A 199 -4.44 20.24 -31.81
C ALA A 199 -3.99 20.61 -30.39
N ALA A 200 -4.54 21.67 -29.81
CA ALA A 200 -4.32 22.07 -28.42
C ALA A 200 -4.79 20.99 -27.43
N THR A 201 -6.00 20.43 -27.64
CA THR A 201 -6.53 19.33 -26.83
C THR A 201 -5.63 18.09 -26.89
N SER A 202 -5.15 17.73 -28.07
CA SER A 202 -4.23 16.60 -28.28
C SER A 202 -2.87 16.82 -27.60
N ALA A 203 -2.32 18.04 -27.64
CA ALA A 203 -1.08 18.37 -26.94
C ALA A 203 -1.25 18.31 -25.41
N ALA A 204 -2.35 18.86 -24.88
CA ALA A 204 -2.66 18.86 -23.45
C ALA A 204 -2.87 17.43 -22.91
N LEU A 205 -3.58 16.57 -23.64
CA LEU A 205 -3.78 15.17 -23.25
C LEU A 205 -2.49 14.35 -23.38
N GLN A 206 -1.63 14.62 -24.36
CA GLN A 206 -0.31 13.99 -24.42
C GLN A 206 0.58 14.39 -23.24
N ALA A 207 0.56 15.66 -22.84
CA ALA A 207 1.27 16.11 -21.63
C ALA A 207 0.73 15.43 -20.36
N GLN A 208 -0.60 15.28 -20.23
CA GLN A 208 -1.22 14.54 -19.14
C GLN A 208 -0.83 13.05 -19.13
N ALA A 209 -0.73 12.41 -20.30
CA ALA A 209 -0.30 11.02 -20.41
C ALA A 209 1.18 10.83 -20.05
N ASN A 210 2.04 11.77 -20.42
CA ASN A 210 3.46 11.76 -20.06
C ASN A 210 3.65 11.90 -18.55
N GLU A 211 2.98 12.87 -17.91
CA GLU A 211 3.07 13.08 -16.45
C GLU A 211 2.45 11.91 -15.67
N ALA A 212 1.32 11.35 -16.13
CA ALA A 212 0.73 10.17 -15.52
C ALA A 212 1.63 8.93 -15.63
N SER A 213 2.39 8.79 -16.72
CA SER A 213 3.38 7.72 -16.89
C SER A 213 4.56 7.91 -15.94
N LYS A 214 5.14 9.11 -15.87
CA LYS A 214 6.20 9.47 -14.92
C LYS A 214 5.78 9.21 -13.46
N ALA A 215 4.54 9.58 -13.09
CA ALA A 215 3.99 9.30 -11.77
C ALA A 215 3.71 7.80 -11.49
N ALA A 216 3.69 6.94 -12.52
CA ALA A 216 3.68 5.49 -12.37
C ALA A 216 5.09 4.91 -12.25
N ASP A 217 6.07 5.46 -12.97
CA ASP A 217 7.49 5.08 -12.85
C ASP A 217 8.06 5.46 -11.47
N GLU A 218 7.71 6.65 -10.96
CA GLU A 218 8.01 7.07 -9.58
C GLU A 218 7.37 6.13 -8.54
N ALA A 219 6.17 5.59 -8.82
CA ALA A 219 5.52 4.62 -7.95
C ALA A 219 6.13 3.20 -8.03
N ILE A 220 6.76 2.83 -9.17
CA ILE A 220 7.57 1.60 -9.28
C ILE A 220 8.78 1.73 -8.37
N ALA A 221 9.56 2.81 -8.51
CA ALA A 221 10.76 3.04 -7.70
C ALA A 221 10.44 3.14 -6.19
N ALA A 222 9.30 3.74 -5.82
CA ALA A 222 8.82 3.77 -4.45
C ALA A 222 8.51 2.36 -3.91
N ALA A 223 7.81 1.52 -4.68
CA ALA A 223 7.50 0.14 -4.29
C ALA A 223 8.77 -0.74 -4.18
N GLU A 224 9.74 -0.58 -5.08
CA GLU A 224 11.04 -1.27 -5.00
C GLU A 224 11.86 -0.84 -3.78
N THR A 225 11.83 0.46 -3.45
CA THR A 225 12.46 1.01 -2.24
C THR A 225 11.82 0.43 -0.97
N SER A 226 10.48 0.44 -0.88
CA SER A 226 9.78 -0.12 0.28
C SER A 226 9.89 -1.64 0.39
N HIS A 227 9.98 -2.37 -0.73
CA HIS A 227 10.30 -3.82 -0.71
C HIS A 227 11.68 -4.06 -0.08
N THR A 228 12.68 -3.28 -0.49
CA THR A 228 14.05 -3.39 0.04
C THR A 228 14.09 -3.06 1.55
N GLN A 229 13.30 -2.09 1.99
CA GLN A 229 13.13 -1.76 3.42
C GLN A 229 12.43 -2.88 4.19
N ALA A 230 11.38 -3.50 3.63
CA ALA A 230 10.67 -4.62 4.25
C ALA A 230 11.56 -5.86 4.41
N GLN A 231 12.36 -6.19 3.39
CA GLN A 231 13.36 -7.26 3.45
C GLN A 231 14.40 -6.98 4.55
N ALA A 232 15.04 -5.81 4.52
CA ALA A 232 16.07 -5.45 5.50
C ALA A 232 15.55 -5.43 6.95
N ALA A 233 14.30 -5.03 7.17
CA ALA A 233 13.67 -5.06 8.50
C ALA A 233 13.37 -6.48 8.98
N ALA A 234 12.95 -7.40 8.09
CA ALA A 234 12.77 -8.81 8.43
C ALA A 234 14.10 -9.55 8.64
N ASP A 235 15.14 -9.23 7.87
CA ASP A 235 16.49 -9.77 8.09
C ASP A 235 17.04 -9.33 9.47
N ALA A 236 16.80 -8.06 9.85
CA ALA A 236 17.13 -7.55 11.18
C ALA A 236 16.30 -8.21 12.30
N GLN A 237 15.02 -8.48 12.06
CA GLN A 237 14.17 -9.22 13.01
C GLN A 237 14.69 -10.65 13.20
N ALA A 238 15.04 -11.35 12.13
CA ALA A 238 15.63 -12.70 12.18
C ALA A 238 16.97 -12.72 12.92
N ALA A 239 17.82 -11.69 12.75
CA ALA A 239 19.06 -11.55 13.51
C ALA A 239 18.80 -11.37 15.03
N VAL A 240 17.77 -10.61 15.43
CA VAL A 240 17.37 -10.47 16.84
C VAL A 240 16.82 -11.77 17.41
N VAL A 241 16.06 -12.57 16.63
CA VAL A 241 15.62 -13.91 17.06
C VAL A 241 16.84 -14.81 17.33
N ALA A 242 17.80 -14.85 16.41
CA ALA A 242 19.03 -15.66 16.57
C ALA A 242 19.92 -15.20 17.74
N GLU A 243 20.04 -13.89 17.98
CA GLU A 243 20.72 -13.33 19.17
C GLU A 243 20.04 -13.81 20.47
N ASN A 244 18.71 -13.69 20.53
CA ASN A 244 17.92 -14.07 21.70
C ASN A 244 17.98 -15.58 21.97
N GLU A 245 17.87 -16.43 20.95
CA GLU A 245 17.99 -17.89 21.09
C GLU A 245 19.37 -18.30 21.64
N ALA A 246 20.44 -17.73 21.10
CA ALA A 246 21.80 -17.98 21.57
C ALA A 246 21.98 -17.56 23.04
N GLN A 247 21.60 -16.33 23.40
CA GLN A 247 21.75 -15.80 24.76
C GLN A 247 20.89 -16.54 25.79
N ARG A 248 19.64 -16.89 25.43
CA ARG A 248 18.67 -17.53 26.34
C ARG A 248 19.19 -18.84 26.94
N SER A 249 19.94 -19.63 26.17
CA SER A 249 20.53 -20.88 26.68
C SER A 249 21.48 -20.64 27.88
N THR A 250 22.41 -19.69 27.75
CA THR A 250 23.37 -19.29 28.78
C THR A 250 22.70 -18.62 29.98
N LEU A 251 21.69 -17.77 29.74
CA LEU A 251 20.94 -17.08 30.80
C LEU A 251 20.17 -18.08 31.68
N LEU A 252 19.48 -19.05 31.07
CA LEU A 252 18.77 -20.10 31.81
C LEU A 252 19.72 -21.07 32.54
N GLN A 253 20.90 -21.35 31.98
CA GLN A 253 21.95 -22.13 32.69
C GLN A 253 22.44 -21.39 33.94
N ARG A 254 22.63 -20.07 33.87
CA ARG A 254 23.10 -19.25 35.01
C ARG A 254 22.00 -19.06 36.07
N LEU A 255 20.74 -18.85 35.67
CA LEU A 255 19.58 -18.86 36.58
C LEU A 255 19.45 -20.21 37.30
N ALA A 256 19.52 -21.33 36.56
CA ALA A 256 19.45 -22.67 37.15
C ALA A 256 20.60 -22.94 38.12
N THR A 257 21.79 -22.40 37.81
CA THR A 257 22.99 -22.48 38.65
C THR A 257 22.85 -21.66 39.93
N LEU A 258 22.21 -20.49 39.91
CA LEU A 258 21.92 -19.65 41.09
C LEU A 258 20.80 -20.23 41.96
N HIS A 259 19.67 -20.62 41.35
CA HIS A 259 18.51 -21.16 42.06
C HIS A 259 18.65 -22.66 42.44
N ASN A 260 19.80 -23.28 42.20
CA ASN A 260 20.08 -24.69 42.48
C ASN A 260 19.02 -25.66 41.93
N THR A 261 18.71 -25.51 40.64
CA THR A 261 17.59 -26.17 39.95
C THR A 261 18.00 -26.59 38.52
N THR A 262 17.05 -26.98 37.66
CA THR A 262 17.33 -27.36 36.27
C THR A 262 16.97 -26.25 35.28
N VAL A 263 17.68 -26.21 34.15
CA VAL A 263 17.42 -25.30 33.01
C VAL A 263 15.98 -25.42 32.50
N ALA A 264 15.40 -26.62 32.53
CA ALA A 264 14.02 -26.86 32.12
C ALA A 264 12.99 -26.23 33.09
N LEU A 265 13.25 -26.29 34.39
CA LEU A 265 12.38 -25.68 35.41
C LEU A 265 12.49 -24.14 35.40
N GLU A 266 13.69 -23.59 35.18
CA GLU A 266 13.85 -22.13 35.02
C GLU A 266 13.23 -21.62 33.73
N GLY A 267 13.38 -22.33 32.60
CA GLY A 267 12.68 -22.01 31.36
C GLY A 267 11.17 -21.97 31.57
N ALA A 268 10.61 -23.01 32.20
CA ALA A 268 9.18 -23.06 32.53
C ALA A 268 8.75 -21.95 33.50
N ARG A 269 9.57 -21.56 34.50
CA ARG A 269 9.31 -20.43 35.39
C ARG A 269 9.23 -19.13 34.61
N VAL A 270 10.24 -18.84 33.80
CA VAL A 270 10.37 -17.60 33.03
C VAL A 270 9.23 -17.45 32.02
N ASP A 271 8.91 -18.53 31.28
CA ASP A 271 7.83 -18.49 30.29
C ASP A 271 6.45 -18.38 30.93
N GLU A 272 6.21 -19.02 32.08
CA GLU A 272 4.96 -18.91 32.84
C GLU A 272 4.78 -17.52 33.48
N LEU A 273 5.87 -16.88 33.93
CA LEU A 273 5.85 -15.50 34.41
C LEU A 273 5.58 -14.53 33.26
N ALA A 274 6.23 -14.71 32.10
CA ALA A 274 5.98 -13.91 30.91
C ALA A 274 4.52 -14.05 30.45
N ARG A 275 4.00 -15.27 30.32
CA ARG A 275 2.60 -15.55 29.97
C ARG A 275 1.62 -14.87 30.94
N LYS A 276 1.86 -14.95 32.24
CA LYS A 276 1.03 -14.29 33.27
C LYS A 276 1.03 -12.78 33.13
N ALA A 277 2.18 -12.15 32.92
CA ALA A 277 2.29 -10.71 32.72
C ALA A 277 1.57 -10.26 31.43
N GLN A 278 1.70 -11.03 30.35
CA GLN A 278 1.04 -10.80 29.07
C GLN A 278 -0.49 -10.98 29.16
N GLU A 279 -0.98 -12.00 29.87
CA GLU A 279 -2.40 -12.21 30.14
C GLU A 279 -3.00 -11.06 30.97
N GLU A 280 -2.27 -10.58 31.96
CA GLU A 280 -2.73 -9.48 32.79
C GLU A 280 -2.75 -8.15 32.02
N ALA A 281 -1.70 -7.85 31.25
CA ALA A 281 -1.69 -6.70 30.34
C ALA A 281 -2.80 -6.77 29.27
N LEU A 282 -3.13 -7.97 28.76
CA LEU A 282 -4.24 -8.16 27.82
C LEU A 282 -5.59 -7.92 28.48
N LYS A 283 -5.84 -8.47 29.70
CA LYS A 283 -7.08 -8.20 30.46
C LYS A 283 -7.25 -6.71 30.72
N GLN A 284 -6.20 -6.02 31.17
CA GLN A 284 -6.23 -4.59 31.46
C GLN A 284 -6.53 -3.77 30.20
N ARG A 285 -5.93 -4.12 29.06
CA ARG A 285 -6.20 -3.52 27.74
C ARG A 285 -7.64 -3.76 27.27
N ILE A 286 -8.17 -4.96 27.45
CA ILE A 286 -9.57 -5.30 27.14
C ILE A 286 -10.53 -4.54 28.07
N ALA A 287 -10.24 -4.44 29.36
CA ALA A 287 -11.05 -3.68 30.32
C ALA A 287 -11.08 -2.18 29.96
N ALA A 288 -9.90 -1.56 29.84
CA ALA A 288 -9.73 -0.14 29.51
C ALA A 288 -10.35 0.26 28.15
N SER A 289 -10.55 -0.70 27.23
CA SER A 289 -11.26 -0.44 25.98
C SER A 289 -12.71 0.01 26.17
N ALA A 290 -13.37 -0.38 27.27
CA ALA A 290 -14.77 -0.03 27.53
C ALA A 290 -14.99 1.49 27.72
N ASP A 291 -13.99 2.16 28.29
CA ASP A 291 -14.00 3.60 28.58
C ASP A 291 -13.25 4.44 27.52
N ALA A 292 -12.68 3.80 26.50
CA ALA A 292 -12.00 4.48 25.41
C ALA A 292 -13.00 5.29 24.55
N PRO A 293 -12.59 6.44 23.98
CA PRO A 293 -13.44 7.21 23.08
C PRO A 293 -13.58 6.49 21.72
N THR A 294 -14.80 6.49 21.16
CA THR A 294 -15.08 5.89 19.85
C THR A 294 -14.20 6.49 18.76
N PRO A 295 -13.45 5.68 17.99
CA PRO A 295 -12.45 6.17 17.07
C PRO A 295 -13.11 6.80 15.83
N THR A 296 -12.84 8.09 15.60
CA THR A 296 -13.15 8.78 14.35
C THR A 296 -12.03 8.55 13.35
N GLN A 297 -12.37 8.24 12.10
CA GLN A 297 -11.38 8.16 11.03
C GLN A 297 -10.66 9.53 10.90
N PRO A 298 -9.32 9.58 10.99
CA PRO A 298 -8.58 10.81 10.73
C PRO A 298 -8.93 11.35 9.34
N PRO A 299 -9.05 12.68 9.16
CA PRO A 299 -9.36 13.26 7.86
C PRO A 299 -8.29 12.80 6.88
N ALA A 300 -8.69 12.06 5.84
CA ALA A 300 -7.77 11.32 4.99
C ALA A 300 -6.65 12.24 4.50
N ALA A 301 -5.44 12.02 5.03
CA ALA A 301 -4.24 12.72 4.57
C ALA A 301 -4.17 12.49 3.07
N ALA A 302 -4.30 13.58 2.29
CA ALA A 302 -4.67 13.47 0.89
C ALA A 302 -3.54 12.81 0.08
N GLN A 303 -3.56 11.47 0.02
CA GLN A 303 -2.84 10.67 -0.97
C GLN A 303 -3.09 11.36 -2.30
N ALA A 304 -2.05 11.96 -2.90
CA ALA A 304 -2.26 13.12 -3.76
C ALA A 304 -3.09 12.79 -5.00
N ALA A 305 -4.41 12.92 -4.85
CA ALA A 305 -5.35 13.01 -5.94
C ALA A 305 -4.82 14.15 -6.81
N PRO A 306 -4.60 13.91 -8.11
CA PRO A 306 -4.10 14.97 -8.98
C PRO A 306 -5.06 16.14 -8.82
N LYS A 307 -4.56 17.28 -8.28
CA LYS A 307 -5.35 18.49 -8.11
C LYS A 307 -6.11 18.67 -9.42
N PRO A 308 -7.45 18.82 -9.40
CA PRO A 308 -8.19 19.07 -10.62
C PRO A 308 -7.51 20.21 -11.34
N VAL A 309 -6.89 19.91 -12.49
CA VAL A 309 -6.20 20.91 -13.30
C VAL A 309 -7.31 21.82 -13.80
N THR A 310 -7.52 22.92 -13.08
CA THR A 310 -8.48 23.95 -13.40
C THR A 310 -8.22 24.30 -14.86
N PRO A 311 -9.16 24.06 -15.79
CA PRO A 311 -8.94 24.42 -17.18
C PRO A 311 -8.58 25.90 -17.20
N ALA A 312 -7.40 26.23 -17.73
CA ALA A 312 -6.94 27.61 -17.78
C ALA A 312 -8.03 28.43 -18.48
N ALA A 313 -8.56 29.44 -17.78
CA ALA A 313 -9.75 30.13 -18.22
C ALA A 313 -9.52 30.70 -19.63
N PRO A 314 -10.50 30.57 -20.56
CA PRO A 314 -10.33 31.08 -21.91
C PRO A 314 -10.02 32.58 -21.88
N ALA A 315 -9.09 33.01 -22.73
CA ALA A 315 -8.60 34.38 -22.78
C ALA A 315 -9.76 35.39 -22.94
N PRO A 316 -9.65 36.60 -22.34
CA PRO A 316 -10.76 37.54 -22.30
C PRO A 316 -11.19 37.99 -23.69
N LYS A 317 -12.50 37.86 -23.98
CA LYS A 317 -13.10 38.49 -25.16
C LYS A 317 -12.98 40.02 -25.07
N PRO A 318 -12.66 40.72 -26.17
CA PRO A 318 -12.71 42.19 -26.21
C PRO A 318 -14.09 42.72 -25.81
N SER A 319 -14.09 43.84 -25.08
CA SER A 319 -15.30 44.49 -24.58
C SER A 319 -16.04 45.25 -25.69
N THR A 320 -17.38 45.12 -25.70
CA THR A 320 -18.26 45.90 -26.58
C THR A 320 -18.77 47.16 -25.86
N PRO A 321 -18.80 48.34 -26.52
CA PRO A 321 -19.50 49.51 -26.00
C PRO A 321 -21.04 49.37 -26.11
N LYS A 322 -21.74 50.02 -25.19
CA LYS A 322 -23.20 50.24 -25.15
C LYS A 322 -23.42 51.71 -24.71
N PRO A 323 -24.59 52.36 -24.90
CA PRO A 323 -25.78 51.99 -25.67
C PRO A 323 -26.26 53.07 -26.67
N VAL A 324 -27.21 52.74 -27.55
CA VAL A 324 -28.15 53.70 -28.18
C VAL A 324 -29.53 53.06 -28.38
N THR A 325 -30.59 53.84 -28.14
CA THR A 325 -32.04 53.50 -28.20
C THR A 325 -32.84 54.82 -28.06
N PRO A 326 -34.17 54.88 -28.35
CA PRO A 326 -35.09 53.87 -28.92
C PRO A 326 -35.33 54.18 -30.43
N ALA A 327 -36.47 54.10 -31.14
CA ALA A 327 -37.88 53.66 -30.99
C ALA A 327 -38.51 53.54 -32.43
N PRO A 328 -39.74 53.01 -32.64
CA PRO A 328 -40.54 52.04 -31.89
C PRO A 328 -40.84 50.76 -32.72
N ALA A 329 -41.68 49.84 -32.23
CA ALA A 329 -41.99 48.57 -32.90
C ALA A 329 -43.30 48.57 -33.74
N PRO A 330 -43.35 47.86 -34.88
CA PRO A 330 -44.60 47.39 -35.50
C PRO A 330 -45.26 46.24 -34.70
N ALA A 331 -46.56 46.05 -34.90
CA ALA A 331 -47.36 45.01 -34.22
C ALA A 331 -47.09 43.58 -34.75
N PRO A 332 -47.36 42.52 -33.95
CA PRO A 332 -47.01 41.15 -34.33
C PRO A 332 -47.94 40.56 -35.41
N ALA A 333 -47.36 39.79 -36.33
CA ALA A 333 -48.11 38.89 -37.21
C ALA A 333 -48.71 37.71 -36.41
N PRO A 334 -49.86 37.14 -36.82
CA PRO A 334 -50.56 36.11 -36.06
C PRO A 334 -49.77 34.80 -35.97
N ALA A 335 -49.86 34.13 -34.83
CA ALA A 335 -49.19 32.86 -34.59
C ALA A 335 -49.77 31.72 -35.46
N PRO A 336 -48.94 30.80 -35.98
CA PRO A 336 -49.42 29.54 -36.53
C PRO A 336 -50.23 28.75 -35.49
N ALA A 337 -51.26 28.03 -35.94
CA ALA A 337 -52.06 27.19 -35.05
C ALA A 337 -51.21 26.09 -34.38
N PRO A 338 -51.52 25.68 -33.13
CA PRO A 338 -50.76 24.65 -32.44
C PRO A 338 -50.72 23.34 -33.24
N ALA A 339 -49.51 22.78 -33.39
CA ALA A 339 -49.37 21.41 -33.86
C ALA A 339 -50.04 20.42 -32.88
N PRO A 340 -50.60 19.29 -33.34
CA PRO A 340 -51.22 18.30 -32.46
C PRO A 340 -50.25 17.85 -31.36
N ALA A 341 -50.77 17.72 -30.13
CA ALA A 341 -49.97 17.23 -29.00
C ALA A 341 -49.42 15.83 -29.31
N PRO A 342 -48.15 15.52 -28.96
CA PRO A 342 -47.57 14.21 -29.21
C PRO A 342 -48.32 13.13 -28.42
N ALA A 343 -48.44 11.94 -29.01
CA ALA A 343 -49.02 10.78 -28.34
C ALA A 343 -48.24 10.48 -27.04
N PRO A 344 -48.92 10.02 -25.96
CA PRO A 344 -48.25 9.70 -24.69
C PRO A 344 -47.08 8.74 -24.89
N ALA A 345 -45.91 9.11 -24.40
CA ALA A 345 -44.75 8.23 -24.38
C ALA A 345 -45.07 6.95 -23.57
N PRO A 346 -44.54 5.77 -23.96
CA PRO A 346 -44.69 4.56 -23.15
C PRO A 346 -44.21 4.80 -21.73
N ALA A 347 -44.97 4.33 -20.74
CA ALA A 347 -44.58 4.43 -19.34
C ALA A 347 -43.17 3.84 -19.14
N PRO A 348 -42.30 4.46 -18.32
CA PRO A 348 -40.96 3.96 -18.11
C PRO A 348 -41.02 2.52 -17.58
N LYS A 349 -40.44 1.59 -18.34
CA LYS A 349 -40.25 0.20 -17.90
C LYS A 349 -39.59 0.26 -16.51
N PRO A 350 -40.11 -0.45 -15.49
CA PRO A 350 -39.55 -0.38 -14.15
C PRO A 350 -38.06 -0.71 -14.22
N THR A 351 -37.24 0.20 -13.67
CA THR A 351 -35.82 -0.04 -13.47
C THR A 351 -35.65 -1.36 -12.72
N PRO A 352 -34.77 -2.26 -13.15
CA PRO A 352 -34.38 -3.39 -12.31
C PRO A 352 -33.99 -2.84 -10.93
N PRO A 353 -34.47 -3.42 -9.82
CA PRO A 353 -34.04 -2.97 -8.51
C PRO A 353 -32.52 -3.10 -8.46
N THR A 354 -31.84 -2.04 -7.99
CA THR A 354 -30.44 -2.13 -7.57
C THR A 354 -30.30 -3.38 -6.71
N PRO A 355 -29.35 -4.29 -6.99
CA PRO A 355 -29.15 -5.45 -6.14
C PRO A 355 -28.99 -4.98 -4.70
N ALA A 356 -29.95 -5.37 -3.84
CA ALA A 356 -29.80 -5.18 -2.41
C ALA A 356 -28.49 -5.87 -1.97
N PRO A 357 -27.80 -5.38 -0.92
CA PRO A 357 -26.65 -6.08 -0.37
C PRO A 357 -26.99 -7.55 -0.17
N VAL A 358 -26.27 -8.43 -0.87
CA VAL A 358 -26.62 -9.85 -0.95
C VAL A 358 -26.51 -10.42 0.45
N GLN A 359 -27.67 -10.70 1.07
CA GLN A 359 -27.67 -11.33 2.38
C GLN A 359 -26.99 -12.70 2.25
N PRO A 360 -26.04 -13.03 3.14
CA PRO A 360 -25.24 -14.23 3.01
C PRO A 360 -26.11 -15.49 3.00
N PRO A 361 -25.77 -16.51 2.18
CA PRO A 361 -26.56 -17.73 2.08
C PRO A 361 -26.58 -18.48 3.42
N SER A 362 -27.75 -19.01 3.78
CA SER A 362 -28.14 -19.62 5.08
C SER A 362 -27.02 -20.15 5.97
N GLY A 363 -26.37 -19.22 6.67
CA GLY A 363 -25.16 -19.36 7.48
C GLY A 363 -24.58 -17.97 7.66
N SER A 364 -23.91 -17.67 8.78
CA SER A 364 -23.33 -16.33 8.93
C SER A 364 -22.20 -16.14 7.92
N TYR A 365 -22.13 -14.97 7.25
CA TYR A 365 -20.99 -14.60 6.39
C TYR A 365 -19.67 -14.81 7.15
N THR A 366 -19.70 -14.50 8.45
CA THR A 366 -18.61 -14.67 9.40
C THR A 366 -18.03 -16.08 9.41
N GLN A 367 -18.88 -17.09 9.33
CA GLN A 367 -18.46 -18.49 9.39
C GLN A 367 -17.84 -18.92 8.06
N VAL A 368 -18.35 -18.44 6.92
CA VAL A 368 -17.72 -18.65 5.61
C VAL A 368 -16.34 -17.98 5.56
N MET A 369 -16.25 -16.75 6.02
CA MET A 369 -15.02 -15.95 6.12
C MET A 369 -13.97 -16.63 7.02
N VAL A 370 -14.32 -16.98 8.26
CA VAL A 370 -13.38 -17.65 9.18
C VAL A 370 -13.01 -19.04 8.64
N ASN A 371 -13.96 -19.83 8.11
CA ASN A 371 -13.63 -21.13 7.50
C ASN A 371 -12.64 -20.99 6.33
N TYR A 372 -12.77 -19.94 5.50
CA TYR A 372 -11.77 -19.65 4.46
C TYR A 372 -10.41 -19.37 5.08
N ALA A 373 -10.30 -18.46 6.04
CA ALA A 373 -9.01 -18.10 6.67
C ALA A 373 -8.37 -19.30 7.39
N MET A 374 -9.16 -20.11 8.09
CA MET A 374 -8.72 -21.35 8.74
C MET A 374 -8.23 -22.39 7.71
N SER A 375 -8.84 -22.44 6.51
CA SER A 375 -8.37 -23.33 5.41
C SER A 375 -7.00 -22.96 4.83
N LYS A 376 -6.44 -21.80 5.21
CA LYS A 376 -5.11 -21.33 4.79
C LYS A 376 -4.01 -21.58 5.81
N ILE A 377 -4.32 -22.12 7.00
CA ILE A 377 -3.33 -22.43 8.04
C ILE A 377 -2.23 -23.35 7.49
N GLY A 378 -0.97 -23.05 7.80
CA GLY A 378 0.21 -23.70 7.23
C GLY A 378 0.64 -23.14 5.87
N GLY A 379 -0.18 -22.32 5.22
CA GLY A 379 0.20 -21.60 3.99
C GLY A 379 1.25 -20.52 4.25
N PRO A 380 2.11 -20.20 3.26
CA PRO A 380 3.17 -19.20 3.42
C PRO A 380 2.65 -17.77 3.51
N TYR A 381 3.30 -16.96 4.35
CA TYR A 381 3.25 -15.51 4.25
C TYR A 381 3.95 -15.02 2.98
N GLN A 382 3.38 -14.01 2.32
CA GLN A 382 4.06 -13.27 1.25
C GLN A 382 3.69 -11.78 1.32
N TRP A 383 4.70 -10.89 1.29
CA TRP A 383 4.50 -9.45 1.16
C TRP A 383 3.68 -9.10 -0.09
N GLY A 384 2.60 -8.32 0.07
CA GLY A 384 1.67 -8.02 -1.02
C GLY A 384 0.81 -9.22 -1.47
N GLY A 385 0.92 -10.37 -0.81
CA GLY A 385 0.22 -11.60 -1.16
C GLY A 385 -1.28 -11.48 -0.99
N ASN A 386 -2.03 -11.79 -2.05
CA ASN A 386 -3.50 -11.71 -2.08
C ASN A 386 -4.15 -13.07 -2.44
N GLY A 387 -3.48 -14.17 -2.07
CA GLY A 387 -3.93 -15.53 -2.37
C GLY A 387 -3.73 -15.96 -3.84
N PRO A 388 -4.24 -17.16 -4.21
CA PRO A 388 -4.93 -18.13 -3.35
C PRO A 388 -3.97 -19.02 -2.53
N THR A 389 -2.66 -18.94 -2.79
CA THR A 389 -1.60 -19.79 -2.22
C THR A 389 -0.78 -19.11 -1.11
N ALA A 390 -0.53 -17.81 -1.21
CA ALA A 390 0.28 -17.02 -0.26
C ALA A 390 -0.38 -15.66 0.02
N PHE A 391 -0.24 -15.15 1.24
CA PHE A 391 -1.02 -14.01 1.73
C PHE A 391 -0.19 -13.09 2.63
N ASP A 392 -0.46 -11.79 2.62
CA ASP A 392 -0.21 -10.92 3.78
C ASP A 392 -1.45 -10.81 4.67
N CYS A 393 -1.33 -10.11 5.79
CA CYS A 393 -2.38 -9.92 6.80
C CYS A 393 -3.71 -9.44 6.18
N SER A 394 -3.66 -8.35 5.44
CA SER A 394 -4.82 -7.72 4.81
C SER A 394 -5.31 -8.46 3.56
N GLY A 395 -4.42 -9.18 2.86
CA GLY A 395 -4.79 -10.09 1.77
C GLY A 395 -5.55 -11.32 2.25
N LEU A 396 -5.14 -11.92 3.38
CA LEU A 396 -5.88 -13.03 4.00
C LEU A 396 -7.29 -12.59 4.40
N VAL A 397 -7.41 -11.41 5.03
CA VAL A 397 -8.71 -10.81 5.36
C VAL A 397 -9.54 -10.53 4.10
N GLN A 398 -8.97 -9.90 3.07
CA GLN A 398 -9.69 -9.59 1.83
C GLN A 398 -10.25 -10.84 1.16
N GLN A 399 -9.45 -11.90 1.02
CA GLN A 399 -9.89 -13.15 0.40
C GLN A 399 -10.91 -13.92 1.26
N ALA A 400 -10.82 -13.80 2.59
CA ALA A 400 -11.81 -14.37 3.50
C ALA A 400 -13.19 -13.68 3.37
N PHE A 401 -13.24 -12.34 3.30
CA PHE A 401 -14.48 -11.62 3.02
C PHE A 401 -15.01 -11.92 1.60
N ALA A 402 -14.13 -11.98 0.60
CA ALA A 402 -14.52 -12.29 -0.78
C ALA A 402 -15.14 -13.69 -0.91
N ALA A 403 -14.63 -14.68 -0.17
CA ALA A 403 -15.24 -16.01 -0.08
C ALA A 403 -16.64 -16.01 0.56
N ALA A 404 -16.92 -15.03 1.42
CA ALA A 404 -18.24 -14.78 2.00
C ALA A 404 -19.13 -13.81 1.17
N GLY A 405 -18.67 -13.41 -0.03
CA GLY A 405 -19.41 -12.52 -0.94
C GLY A 405 -19.29 -11.02 -0.63
N ILE A 406 -18.42 -10.62 0.30
CA ILE A 406 -18.23 -9.23 0.74
C ILE A 406 -16.94 -8.67 0.13
N SER A 407 -17.00 -7.46 -0.41
CA SER A 407 -15.81 -6.74 -0.87
C SER A 407 -15.28 -5.83 0.24
N VAL A 408 -13.98 -5.89 0.51
CA VAL A 408 -13.28 -5.01 1.46
C VAL A 408 -12.01 -4.44 0.83
N PRO A 409 -11.52 -3.27 1.25
CA PRO A 409 -10.29 -2.65 0.72
C PRO A 409 -9.05 -3.55 0.82
N ARG A 410 -7.97 -3.18 0.10
CA ARG A 410 -6.74 -3.98 0.05
C ARG A 410 -5.81 -3.78 1.26
N GLN A 411 -5.86 -2.61 1.92
CA GLN A 411 -5.03 -2.29 3.08
C GLN A 411 -5.78 -2.59 4.38
N GLY A 412 -5.11 -3.11 5.42
CA GLY A 412 -5.73 -3.39 6.72
C GLY A 412 -6.30 -2.14 7.41
N THR A 413 -5.62 -1.00 7.26
CA THR A 413 -6.12 0.32 7.69
C THR A 413 -7.46 0.67 7.04
N ASP A 414 -7.56 0.53 5.72
CA ASP A 414 -8.81 0.80 5.00
C ASP A 414 -9.90 -0.23 5.35
N GLN A 415 -9.56 -1.49 5.66
CA GLN A 415 -10.52 -2.49 6.14
C GLN A 415 -11.12 -2.08 7.51
N PHE A 416 -10.30 -1.60 8.44
CA PHE A 416 -10.81 -1.06 9.72
C PHE A 416 -11.68 0.19 9.52
N TRP A 417 -11.29 1.10 8.62
CA TRP A 417 -12.03 2.34 8.36
C TRP A 417 -13.23 2.19 7.40
N ALA A 418 -13.34 1.09 6.66
CA ALA A 418 -14.52 0.75 5.87
C ALA A 418 -15.63 0.01 6.67
N ALA A 419 -15.30 -0.58 7.81
CA ALA A 419 -16.27 -1.31 8.63
C ALA A 419 -17.43 -0.40 9.12
N PRO A 420 -18.71 -0.84 9.02
CA PRO A 420 -19.86 -0.05 9.45
C PRO A 420 -19.90 0.19 10.96
N THR A 421 -19.31 -0.70 11.76
CA THR A 421 -19.27 -0.59 13.24
C THR A 421 -17.83 -0.75 13.75
N ARG A 422 -17.46 0.05 14.76
CA ARG A 422 -16.33 -0.27 15.66
C ARG A 422 -16.89 -0.59 17.03
N VAL A 423 -16.34 -1.61 17.67
CA VAL A 423 -16.68 -1.99 19.05
C VAL A 423 -15.43 -1.99 19.91
N PRO A 424 -15.51 -1.62 21.20
CA PRO A 424 -14.36 -1.77 22.10
C PRO A 424 -14.01 -3.26 22.24
N LEU A 425 -12.75 -3.60 22.55
CA LEU A 425 -12.30 -4.99 22.72
C LEU A 425 -13.15 -5.76 23.76
N SER A 426 -13.66 -5.08 24.78
CA SER A 426 -14.60 -5.64 25.78
C SER A 426 -15.90 -6.19 25.17
N GLN A 427 -16.21 -5.85 23.92
CA GLN A 427 -17.38 -6.30 23.16
C GLN A 427 -17.01 -7.08 21.87
N MET A 428 -15.74 -7.48 21.71
CA MET A 428 -15.29 -8.24 20.53
C MET A 428 -15.93 -9.63 20.45
N ARG A 429 -16.24 -10.09 19.24
CA ARG A 429 -16.95 -11.34 18.94
C ARG A 429 -16.28 -12.05 17.77
N TYR A 430 -16.45 -13.37 17.72
CA TYR A 430 -16.02 -14.21 16.60
C TYR A 430 -16.41 -13.55 15.27
N GLY A 431 -15.43 -13.24 14.43
CA GLY A 431 -15.60 -12.51 13.17
C GLY A 431 -15.07 -11.08 13.13
N ASP A 432 -14.95 -10.40 14.28
CA ASP A 432 -14.45 -9.03 14.29
C ASP A 432 -12.97 -8.98 13.88
N LEU A 433 -12.57 -7.88 13.24
CA LEU A 433 -11.18 -7.65 12.85
C LEU A 433 -10.45 -6.88 13.95
N LEU A 434 -9.32 -7.43 14.38
CA LEU A 434 -8.41 -6.76 15.32
C LEU A 434 -7.26 -6.13 14.55
N VAL A 435 -6.95 -4.88 14.87
CA VAL A 435 -5.81 -4.13 14.32
C VAL A 435 -4.79 -3.82 15.41
N PHE A 436 -3.53 -3.68 15.01
CA PHE A 436 -2.39 -3.56 15.91
C PHE A 436 -1.43 -2.50 15.39
N ASP A 437 -0.62 -1.96 16.31
CA ASP A 437 0.47 -1.02 16.01
C ASP A 437 -0.03 0.22 15.25
N ASP A 438 -0.99 0.92 15.85
CA ASP A 438 -1.37 2.28 15.43
C ASP A 438 -0.17 3.22 15.63
N ASN A 439 0.25 3.87 14.56
CA ASN A 439 1.32 4.88 14.61
C ASN A 439 0.85 6.26 15.15
N GLY A 440 -0.39 6.35 15.66
CA GLY A 440 -1.00 7.57 16.18
C GLY A 440 -1.65 8.45 15.10
N SER A 441 -1.61 8.02 13.83
CA SER A 441 -2.33 8.65 12.72
C SER A 441 -3.49 7.79 12.20
N GLY A 442 -3.92 6.78 12.96
CA GLY A 442 -4.98 5.84 12.56
C GLY A 442 -4.55 4.91 11.42
N GLN A 443 -3.25 4.61 11.35
CA GLN A 443 -2.67 3.64 10.41
C GLN A 443 -2.05 2.51 11.20
N PHE A 444 -2.46 1.27 10.89
CA PHE A 444 -2.11 0.08 11.66
C PHE A 444 -1.05 -0.76 10.96
N GLY A 445 -0.11 -1.31 11.73
CA GLY A 445 0.92 -2.25 11.25
C GLY A 445 0.38 -3.64 10.87
N HIS A 446 -0.80 -4.02 11.37
CA HIS A 446 -1.37 -5.36 11.17
C HIS A 446 -2.89 -5.41 11.23
N ILE A 447 -3.47 -6.48 10.67
CA ILE A 447 -4.87 -6.86 10.84
C ILE A 447 -5.05 -8.38 10.92
N ALA A 448 -5.93 -8.85 11.80
CA ALA A 448 -6.22 -10.27 12.00
C ALA A 448 -7.72 -10.52 12.29
N ILE A 449 -8.21 -11.73 12.04
CA ILE A 449 -9.62 -12.10 12.26
C ILE A 449 -9.78 -12.77 13.62
N TYR A 450 -10.62 -12.23 14.51
CA TYR A 450 -10.87 -12.82 15.83
C TYR A 450 -11.74 -14.07 15.75
N ILE A 451 -11.33 -15.14 16.43
CA ILE A 451 -12.00 -16.45 16.43
C ILE A 451 -12.45 -16.91 17.83
N GLY A 452 -12.56 -15.97 18.78
CA GLY A 452 -12.93 -16.27 20.17
C GLY A 452 -11.73 -16.64 21.04
N ASN A 453 -11.96 -16.87 22.34
CA ASN A 453 -10.96 -17.37 23.31
C ASN A 453 -9.62 -16.60 23.37
N ASN A 454 -9.62 -15.28 23.10
CA ASN A 454 -8.41 -14.47 22.92
C ASN A 454 -7.49 -14.97 21.79
N GLN A 455 -8.05 -15.57 20.74
CA GLN A 455 -7.33 -16.08 19.56
C GLN A 455 -7.76 -15.37 18.28
N VAL A 456 -6.82 -15.23 17.34
CA VAL A 456 -7.06 -14.77 15.97
C VAL A 456 -6.50 -15.78 14.96
N VAL A 457 -7.01 -15.75 13.73
CA VAL A 457 -6.36 -16.35 12.56
C VAL A 457 -5.73 -15.25 11.69
N GLN A 458 -4.49 -15.45 11.25
CA GLN A 458 -3.67 -14.40 10.66
C GLN A 458 -2.57 -14.90 9.71
N ALA A 459 -2.11 -14.01 8.83
CA ALA A 459 -0.81 -14.08 8.17
C ALA A 459 0.07 -12.99 8.79
N LEU A 460 1.05 -13.35 9.64
CA LEU A 460 1.72 -12.40 10.53
C LEU A 460 2.87 -11.63 9.84
N TYR A 461 4.03 -12.25 9.62
CA TYR A 461 5.15 -11.67 8.88
C TYR A 461 5.95 -12.76 8.13
N TYR A 462 6.94 -12.34 7.33
CA TYR A 462 7.71 -13.22 6.46
C TYR A 462 8.41 -14.37 7.20
N GLY A 463 8.48 -15.54 6.57
CA GLY A 463 9.03 -16.77 7.16
C GLY A 463 8.08 -17.51 8.11
N TYR A 464 7.01 -16.87 8.61
CA TYR A 464 6.03 -17.51 9.49
C TYR A 464 4.78 -17.94 8.68
N PRO A 465 4.27 -19.16 8.88
CA PRO A 465 3.07 -19.62 8.19
C PRO A 465 1.81 -18.94 8.75
N ILE A 466 0.74 -18.96 7.95
CA ILE A 466 -0.60 -18.59 8.39
C ILE A 466 -1.00 -19.50 9.56
N ALA A 467 -1.47 -18.90 10.65
CA ALA A 467 -1.64 -19.59 11.92
C ALA A 467 -2.84 -19.07 12.71
N VAL A 468 -3.31 -19.91 13.64
CA VAL A 468 -4.03 -19.43 14.82
C VAL A 468 -3.02 -18.97 15.85
N THR A 469 -3.23 -17.81 16.45
CA THR A 469 -2.34 -17.25 17.47
C THR A 469 -3.17 -16.66 18.60
N ASN A 470 -2.78 -16.93 19.85
CA ASN A 470 -3.38 -16.27 21.02
C ASN A 470 -2.83 -14.83 21.12
N LEU A 471 -3.68 -13.85 21.46
CA LEU A 471 -3.30 -12.46 21.65
C LEU A 471 -2.22 -12.28 22.74
N VAL A 472 -2.20 -13.16 23.75
CA VAL A 472 -1.13 -13.25 24.76
C VAL A 472 0.23 -13.52 24.10
N ASN A 473 0.23 -14.37 23.07
CA ASN A 473 1.40 -14.76 22.29
C ASN A 473 1.72 -13.75 21.15
N MET A 474 1.13 -12.55 21.20
CA MET A 474 1.54 -11.36 20.43
C MET A 474 2.08 -10.25 21.35
N PRO A 475 2.97 -10.54 22.33
CA PRO A 475 3.42 -9.54 23.29
C PRO A 475 4.21 -8.40 22.64
N THR A 476 4.71 -8.65 21.44
CA THR A 476 5.45 -7.73 20.59
C THR A 476 4.57 -6.66 19.94
N MET A 477 3.24 -6.80 19.97
CA MET A 477 2.30 -5.98 19.19
C MET A 477 1.33 -5.20 20.08
N SER A 478 1.16 -3.92 19.79
CA SER A 478 0.19 -3.08 20.49
C SER A 478 -1.20 -3.21 19.87
N LEU A 479 -1.98 -4.18 20.35
CA LEU A 479 -3.40 -4.32 20.02
C LEU A 479 -4.17 -3.01 20.28
N TYR A 480 -4.92 -2.54 19.29
CA TYR A 480 -5.72 -1.32 19.34
C TYR A 480 -7.00 -1.52 20.19
N PRO A 481 -7.49 -0.52 20.96
CA PRO A 481 -8.64 -0.68 21.85
C PRO A 481 -9.99 -0.92 21.15
N TYR A 482 -10.05 -0.91 19.81
CA TYR A 482 -11.28 -1.20 19.06
C TYR A 482 -11.09 -2.30 18.03
N ALA A 483 -12.12 -3.12 17.89
CA ALA A 483 -12.30 -4.09 16.82
C ALA A 483 -13.27 -3.55 15.76
N ALA A 484 -13.01 -3.86 14.48
CA ALA A 484 -13.91 -3.53 13.37
C ALA A 484 -14.91 -4.67 13.12
N ARG A 485 -16.21 -4.31 13.07
CA ARG A 485 -17.31 -5.25 12.83
C ARG A 485 -18.06 -4.88 11.55
N TYR A 486 -18.29 -5.90 10.73
CA TYR A 486 -19.00 -5.84 9.45
C TYR A 486 -20.46 -6.30 9.58
#